data_AF-A0A2I6S7V2-F1
#
_entry.id   AF-A0A2I6S7V2-F1
#
_cell.length_a   1.000
_cell.length_b   1.000
_cell.length_c   1.000
_cell.angle_alpha   90.00
_cell.angle_beta   90.00
_cell.angle_gamma   90.00
#
_symmetry.space_group_name_H-M   'P 1'
#
loop_
_entity.id
_entity.type
_entity.pdbx_description
1 polymer ?
#
loop_
_entity_poly.entity_id
_entity_poly.type
_entity_poly.pdbx_seq_one_letter_code
_entity_poly.pdbx_strand_id
1 'polypeptide(L)'
;MDADKVRCLVSRGGTMVGMFNLDMISFAGGYYIVFEWEDMPDGNRRPLYMSPIDERFLQVLPDGDAEVTHQYRVSVEDPRPFS
;
A
#
# COMPACT_ATOMS: atom_id res chain seq x y z
N MET A 1 6.10 -13.31 -0.59
CA MET A 1 4.96 -12.63 0.06
C MET A 1 4.09 -12.14 -1.06
N ASP A 2 2.84 -12.61 -1.11
CA ASP A 2 1.92 -12.19 -2.16
C ASP A 2 1.39 -10.80 -1.81
N ALA A 3 1.33 -9.93 -2.81
CA ALA A 3 0.85 -8.57 -2.68
C ALA A 3 -0.26 -8.33 -3.69
N ASP A 4 -1.35 -7.75 -3.21
CA ASP A 4 -2.42 -7.21 -4.04
C ASP A 4 -2.07 -5.79 -4.46
N LYS A 5 -2.71 -5.28 -5.51
CA LYS A 5 -2.60 -3.87 -5.87
C LYS A 5 -3.79 -3.09 -5.35
N VAL A 6 -3.48 -1.94 -4.77
CA VAL A 6 -4.47 -1.02 -4.21
C VAL A 6 -4.30 0.37 -4.80
N ARG A 7 -5.41 1.03 -5.10
CA ARG A 7 -5.43 2.47 -5.37
C ARG A 7 -5.67 3.22 -4.07
N CYS A 8 -4.78 4.12 -3.69
CA CYS A 8 -4.94 4.91 -2.48
C CYS A 8 -4.51 6.36 -2.69
N LEU A 9 -5.12 7.24 -1.90
CA LEU A 9 -4.70 8.63 -1.76
C LEU A 9 -3.53 8.66 -0.78
N VAL A 10 -2.44 9.35 -1.12
CA VAL A 10 -1.23 9.43 -0.29
C VAL A 10 -1.08 10.84 0.26
N SER A 11 -0.81 10.93 1.56
CA SER A 11 -0.35 12.15 2.22
C SER A 11 1.10 12.01 2.66
N ARG A 12 1.79 13.14 2.79
CA ARG A 12 3.15 13.22 3.29
C ARG A 12 3.35 14.52 4.05
N GLY A 13 3.75 14.44 5.31
CA GLY A 13 3.86 15.59 6.20
C GLY A 13 2.53 16.34 6.36
N GLY A 14 1.41 15.60 6.35
CA GLY A 14 0.07 16.19 6.42
C GLY A 14 -0.41 16.89 5.14
N THR A 15 0.38 16.87 4.06
CA THR A 15 -0.01 17.41 2.76
C THR A 15 -0.39 16.29 1.80
N MET A 16 -1.47 16.46 1.06
CA MET A 16 -1.91 15.48 0.08
C MET A 16 -1.01 15.50 -1.15
N VAL A 17 -0.40 14.35 -1.47
CA VAL A 17 0.54 14.22 -2.59
C VAL A 17 -0.20 13.82 -3.87
N GLY A 18 -1.17 12.93 -3.76
CA GLY A 18 -1.96 12.47 -4.92
C GLY A 18 -2.43 11.02 -4.77
N MET A 19 -3.00 10.49 -5.85
CA MET A 19 -3.49 9.12 -5.92
C MET A 19 -2.46 8.21 -6.59
N PHE A 20 -2.19 7.07 -5.97
CA PHE A 20 -1.17 6.11 -6.40
C PHE A 20 -1.75 4.69 -6.44
N ASN A 21 -1.19 3.84 -7.30
CA ASN A 21 -1.38 2.39 -7.22
C ASN A 21 -0.16 1.81 -6.49
N LEU A 22 -0.39 1.19 -5.33
CA LEU A 22 0.65 0.64 -4.46
C LEU A 22 0.39 -0.84 -4.19
N ASP A 23 1.38 -1.49 -3.57
CA ASP A 23 1.23 -2.87 -3.09
C ASP A 23 0.53 -2.87 -1.73
N MET A 24 -0.38 -3.82 -1.54
CA MET A 24 -1.03 -4.14 -0.28
C MET A 24 -0.66 -5.57 0.13
N ILE A 25 -0.32 -5.74 1.40
CA ILE A 25 -0.06 -7.06 1.98
C ILE A 25 -0.98 -7.30 3.18
N SER A 26 -1.32 -8.57 3.41
CA SER A 26 -1.88 -9.03 4.67
C SER A 26 -0.76 -9.60 5.53
N PHE A 27 -0.54 -9.03 6.71
CA PHE A 27 0.51 -9.44 7.63
C PHE A 27 0.03 -9.32 9.08
N ALA A 28 0.33 -10.32 9.91
CA ALA A 28 -0.01 -10.33 11.33
C ALA A 28 -1.48 -10.01 11.67
N GLY A 29 -2.42 -10.36 10.78
CA GLY A 29 -3.85 -10.10 10.97
C GLY A 29 -4.32 -8.68 10.60
N GLY A 30 -3.48 -7.88 9.95
CA GLY A 30 -3.84 -6.56 9.43
C GLY A 30 -3.42 -6.37 7.98
N TYR A 31 -3.90 -5.28 7.38
CA TYR A 31 -3.53 -4.85 6.03
C TYR A 31 -2.55 -3.68 6.09
N TYR A 32 -1.57 -3.72 5.19
CA TYR A 32 -0.53 -2.70 5.09
C TYR A 32 -0.34 -2.28 3.65
N ILE A 33 -0.18 -0.97 3.43
CA ILE A 33 0.26 -0.43 2.16
C ILE A 33 1.78 -0.33 2.16
N VAL A 34 2.42 -0.92 1.16
CA VAL A 34 3.88 -0.93 1.01
C VAL A 34 4.28 0.19 0.06
N PHE A 35 5.14 1.08 0.55
CA PHE A 35 5.70 2.21 -0.21
C PHE A 35 7.06 1.88 -0.81
N GLU A 36 7.79 0.95 -0.21
CA GLU A 36 9.10 0.52 -0.69
C GLU A 36 9.40 -0.90 -0.26
N TRP A 37 9.99 -1.66 -1.18
CA TRP A 37 10.50 -2.99 -0.95
C TRP A 37 12.02 -2.95 -0.87
N GLU A 38 12.59 -3.77 0.00
CA GLU A 38 14.02 -4.06 0.03
C GLU A 38 14.27 -5.46 -0.53
N ASP A 39 15.16 -5.53 -1.52
CA ASP A 39 15.64 -6.79 -2.08
C ASP A 39 16.59 -7.47 -1.10
N MET A 40 16.31 -8.73 -0.80
CA MET A 40 17.09 -9.53 0.13
C MET A 40 18.12 -10.38 -0.65
N PRO A 41 19.26 -10.75 -0.03
CA PRO A 41 20.32 -11.53 -0.68
C PRO A 41 19.87 -12.92 -1.20
N ASP A 42 18.77 -13.45 -0.68
CA ASP A 42 18.17 -14.72 -1.08
C ASP A 42 17.22 -14.60 -2.29
N GLY A 43 17.09 -13.40 -2.87
CA GLY A 43 16.19 -13.10 -3.98
C GLY A 43 14.74 -12.83 -3.56
N ASN A 44 14.43 -12.87 -2.26
CA ASN A 44 13.14 -12.43 -1.74
C ASN A 44 13.11 -10.91 -1.59
N ARG A 45 11.91 -10.38 -1.31
CA ARG A 45 11.70 -8.97 -0.95
C ARG A 45 11.01 -8.86 0.39
N ARG A 46 11.37 -7.85 1.17
CA ARG A 46 10.67 -7.48 2.40
C ARG A 46 10.17 -6.04 2.32
N PRO A 47 9.02 -5.70 2.92
CA PRO A 47 8.56 -4.32 2.95
C PRO A 47 9.50 -3.48 3.82
N LEU A 48 10.13 -2.47 3.24
CA LEU A 48 11.03 -1.55 3.94
C LEU A 48 10.24 -0.42 4.61
N TYR A 49 9.32 0.17 3.86
CA TYR A 49 8.43 1.23 4.31
C TYR A 49 6.99 0.81 4.04
N MET A 50 6.20 0.69 5.11
CA MET A 50 4.79 0.34 5.01
C MET A 50 3.96 1.04 6.08
N SER A 51 2.69 1.29 5.78
CA SER A 51 1.74 1.92 6.70
C SER A 51 0.54 1.01 6.92
N PRO A 52 0.11 0.78 8.18
CA PRO A 52 -1.09 0.01 8.46
C PRO A 52 -2.32 0.76 7.94
N ILE A 53 -3.32 0.00 7.47
CA ILE A 53 -4.61 0.53 7.06
C ILE A 53 -5.75 -0.18 7.77
N ASP A 54 -6.88 0.50 7.86
CA ASP A 54 -8.10 -0.03 8.45
C ASP A 54 -8.98 -0.63 7.36
N GLU A 55 -9.20 -1.94 7.42
CA GLU A 55 -9.96 -2.70 6.42
C GLU A 55 -11.37 -2.14 6.16
N ARG A 56 -11.96 -1.39 7.10
CA ARG A 56 -13.28 -0.77 6.95
C ARG A 56 -13.33 0.27 5.82
N PHE A 57 -12.17 0.82 5.42
CA PHE A 57 -12.07 1.77 4.30
C PHE A 57 -11.55 1.13 3.01
N LEU A 58 -11.29 -0.18 3.03
CA LEU A 58 -10.85 -0.94 1.87
C LEU A 58 -12.07 -1.43 1.09
N GLN A 59 -12.10 -1.13 -0.21
CA GLN A 59 -13.14 -1.59 -1.12
C GLN A 59 -12.53 -2.49 -2.19
N VAL A 60 -13.08 -3.68 -2.37
CA VAL A 60 -12.77 -4.55 -3.51
C VAL A 60 -13.36 -3.93 -4.77
N LEU A 61 -12.54 -3.79 -5.81
CA LEU A 61 -12.99 -3.29 -7.10
C LEU A 61 -13.56 -4.45 -7.95
N PRO A 62 -14.52 -4.18 -8.85
CA PRO A 62 -14.97 -5.18 -9.81
C PRO A 62 -13.80 -5.64 -10.68
N ASP A 63 -13.82 -6.88 -11.15
CA ASP A 63 -12.75 -7.54 -11.95
C ASP A 63 -12.41 -6.88 -13.30
N GLY A 64 -12.84 -5.64 -13.56
CA GLY A 64 -12.61 -4.89 -14.79
C GLY A 64 -11.25 -4.20 -14.91
N ASP A 65 -10.53 -4.01 -13.80
CA ASP A 65 -9.19 -3.38 -13.76
C ASP A 65 -8.20 -4.43 -13.23
N ALA A 66 -7.79 -5.38 -14.09
CA ALA A 66 -7.13 -6.64 -13.69
C ALA A 66 -5.82 -6.44 -12.89
N GLU A 67 -5.21 -5.26 -12.97
CA GLU A 67 -4.02 -4.94 -12.19
C GLU A 67 -4.37 -4.41 -10.80
N VAL A 68 -5.45 -3.63 -10.61
CA VAL A 68 -5.81 -3.01 -9.31
C VAL A 68 -7.04 -3.66 -8.72
N THR A 69 -6.86 -4.45 -7.67
CA THR A 69 -7.93 -5.26 -7.07
C THR A 69 -8.70 -4.49 -5.98
N HIS A 70 -8.10 -3.44 -5.40
CA HIS A 70 -8.68 -2.72 -4.28
C HIS A 70 -8.58 -1.19 -4.42
N GLN A 71 -9.47 -0.47 -3.74
CA GLN A 71 -9.35 0.96 -3.49
C GLN A 71 -9.44 1.24 -1.99
N TYR A 72 -8.46 1.96 -1.45
CA TYR A 72 -8.49 2.48 -0.10
C TYR A 72 -8.99 3.93 -0.10
N ARG A 73 -10.05 4.19 0.67
CA ARG A 73 -10.85 5.43 0.56
C ARG A 73 -10.37 6.60 1.41
N VAL A 74 -9.37 6.40 2.27
CA VAL A 74 -8.78 7.43 3.13
C VAL A 74 -7.33 7.66 2.72
N SER A 75 -6.77 8.83 3.03
CA SER A 75 -5.35 9.08 2.79
C SER A 75 -4.48 8.17 3.65
N VAL A 76 -3.41 7.63 3.07
CA VAL A 76 -2.36 6.89 3.75
C VAL A 76 -1.14 7.78 3.86
N GLU A 77 -0.59 7.91 5.07
CA GLU A 77 0.64 8.65 5.28
C GLU A 77 1.83 7.85 4.75
N ASP A 78 2.62 8.45 3.86
CA ASP A 78 3.88 7.93 3.35
C ASP A 78 4.96 8.02 4.44
N PRO A 79 5.46 6.88 4.97
CA PRO A 79 6.39 6.87 6.08
C PRO A 79 7.85 7.07 5.61
N ARG A 80 8.11 7.25 4.32
CA ARG A 80 9.48 7.42 3.78
C ARG A 80 10.09 8.75 4.22
N PRO A 81 11.39 8.77 4.62
CA PRO A 81 12.07 9.98 5.06
C PRO A 81 12.09 11.05 3.96
N PHE A 82 11.94 12.33 4.34
CA PHE A 82 12.04 13.47 3.42
C PHE A 82 13.45 13.50 2.83
N SER A 83 13.54 13.19 1.55
CA SER A 83 14.75 13.31 0.73
C SER A 83 14.92 14.72 0.21
#